data_AF-A0A0C3BGU6-F1
#
_entry.id   AF-A0A0C3BGU6-F1
#
_cell.length_a   1.000
_cell.length_b   1.000
_cell.length_c   1.000
_cell.angle_alpha   90.00
_cell.angle_beta   90.00
_cell.angle_gamma   90.00
#
_symmetry.space_group_name_H-M   'P 1'
#
loop_
_entity.id
_entity.type
_entity.pdbx_description
1 polymer ?
#
loop_
_entity_poly.entity_id
_entity_poly.type
_entity_poly.pdbx_seq_one_letter_code
_entity_poly.pdbx_strand_id
1 'polypeptide(L)'
;MTCPICCDIFVAAHIGTCGHSFCGECGWEWISQNKRFPTCAVCRAKLSASSPMIPNFALDNTVNRHLQALANSGREEWQPGGTRINEWNIRKE
;
A
#
# COMPACT_ATOMS: atom_id res chain seq x y z
N MET A 1 -9.81 -0.91 2.37
CA MET A 1 -8.56 -0.18 2.10
C MET A 1 -7.35 -1.06 2.40
N THR A 2 -7.30 -2.23 1.78
CA THR A 2 -6.30 -3.26 2.04
C THR A 2 -5.52 -3.58 0.78
N CYS A 3 -4.21 -3.80 0.93
CA CYS A 3 -3.32 -4.21 -0.14
C CYS A 3 -3.63 -5.64 -0.56
N PRO A 4 -3.76 -5.93 -1.88
CA PRO A 4 -4.07 -7.28 -2.36
C PRO A 4 -2.90 -8.27 -2.24
N ILE A 5 -1.70 -7.81 -1.88
CA ILE A 5 -0.51 -8.65 -1.73
C ILE A 5 -0.35 -9.12 -0.27
N CYS A 6 -0.29 -8.18 0.69
CA CYS A 6 -0.10 -8.51 2.10
C CYS A 6 -1.41 -8.65 2.90
N CYS A 7 -2.56 -8.40 2.26
CA CYS A 7 -3.90 -8.47 2.88
C CYS A 7 -4.08 -7.55 4.12
N ASP A 8 -3.30 -6.48 4.22
CA ASP A 8 -3.31 -5.52 5.33
C ASP A 8 -3.62 -4.10 4.83
N ILE A 9 -3.89 -3.15 5.74
CA ILE A 9 -4.12 -1.75 5.40
C ILE A 9 -2.93 -1.22 4.57
N PHE A 10 -3.24 -0.48 3.50
CA PHE A 10 -2.21 0.09 2.64
C PHE A 10 -1.21 0.94 3.44
N VAL A 11 0.07 0.81 3.11
CA VAL A 11 1.15 1.66 3.60
C VAL A 11 1.91 2.19 2.40
N ALA A 12 2.15 3.51 2.36
CA ALA A 12 2.79 4.20 1.23
C ALA A 12 2.21 3.72 -0.11
N ALA A 13 0.92 3.94 -0.33
CA ALA A 13 0.19 3.34 -1.44
C ALA A 13 0.78 3.77 -2.79
N HIS A 14 0.98 2.80 -3.67
CA HIS A 14 1.42 3.03 -5.05
C HIS A 14 0.43 2.42 -6.03
N ILE A 15 0.23 3.09 -7.17
CA ILE A 15 -0.70 2.68 -8.23
C ILE A 15 0.06 2.38 -9.52
N GLY A 16 -0.24 1.24 -10.14
CA GLY A 16 0.26 0.91 -11.46
C GLY A 16 -0.55 1.60 -12.58
N THR A 17 0.00 1.67 -13.78
CA THR A 17 -0.69 2.26 -14.96
C THR A 17 -2.01 1.57 -15.33
N CYS A 18 -2.24 0.36 -14.81
CA CYS A 18 -3.50 -0.38 -14.94
C CYS A 18 -4.58 0.00 -13.91
N GLY A 19 -4.27 0.88 -12.95
CA GLY A 19 -5.22 1.37 -11.93
C GLY A 19 -5.24 0.60 -10.61
N HIS A 20 -4.59 -0.57 -10.51
CA HIS A 20 -4.51 -1.31 -9.24
C HIS A 20 -3.45 -0.72 -8.31
N SER A 21 -3.77 -0.66 -7.01
CA SER A 21 -2.89 -0.13 -5.96
C SER A 21 -2.33 -1.22 -5.04
N PHE A 22 -1.15 -0.97 -4.48
CA PHE A 22 -0.39 -1.83 -3.58
C PHE A 22 0.25 -1.01 -2.46
N CYS A 23 0.71 -1.64 -1.38
CA CYS A 23 1.72 -0.98 -0.54
C CYS A 23 2.99 -0.76 -1.36
N GLY A 24 3.74 0.30 -1.05
CA GLY A 24 4.98 0.62 -1.76
C GLY A 24 5.96 -0.55 -1.77
N GLU A 25 6.27 -1.10 -0.59
CA GLU A 25 7.14 -2.26 -0.44
C GLU A 25 6.61 -3.49 -1.21
N CYS A 26 5.35 -3.88 -0.99
CA CYS A 26 4.77 -5.06 -1.64
C CYS A 26 4.78 -4.95 -3.18
N GLY A 27 4.47 -3.77 -3.71
CA GLY A 27 4.51 -3.52 -5.15
C GLY A 27 5.94 -3.60 -5.69
N TRP A 28 6.90 -3.01 -4.98
CA TRP A 28 8.31 -3.02 -5.40
C TRP A 28 8.92 -4.41 -5.35
N GLU A 29 8.68 -5.18 -4.30
CA GLU A 29 9.12 -6.57 -4.20
C GLU A 29 8.56 -7.40 -5.36
N TRP A 30 7.27 -7.28 -5.66
CA TRP A 30 6.65 -7.95 -6.80
C TRP A 30 7.31 -7.59 -8.13
N ILE A 31 7.47 -6.28 -8.40
CA ILE A 31 8.10 -5.76 -9.63
C ILE A 31 9.56 -6.24 -9.74
N SER A 32 10.26 -6.35 -8.62
CA SER A 32 11.68 -6.73 -8.59
C SER A 32 11.93 -8.15 -9.12
N GLN A 33 10.92 -9.03 -9.09
CA GLN A 33 11.00 -10.39 -9.63
C GLN A 33 11.17 -10.41 -11.16
N ASN A 34 10.72 -9.37 -11.87
CA ASN A 34 10.95 -9.21 -13.31
C ASN A 34 11.00 -7.73 -13.72
N LYS A 35 12.14 -7.10 -13.47
CA LYS A 35 12.36 -5.67 -13.79
C LYS A 35 12.26 -5.34 -15.28
N ARG A 36 12.53 -6.30 -16.18
CA ARG A 36 12.51 -6.07 -17.63
C ARG A 36 11.08 -6.00 -18.18
N PHE A 37 10.18 -6.80 -17.60
CA PHE A 37 8.78 -6.88 -18.01
C PHE A 37 7.87 -6.87 -16.78
N PRO A 38 7.80 -5.73 -16.06
CA PRO A 38 6.99 -5.65 -14.85
C PRO A 38 5.51 -5.85 -15.18
N THR A 39 4.81 -6.61 -14.34
CA THR A 39 3.37 -6.88 -14.51
C THR A 39 2.62 -6.59 -13.21
N CYS A 40 1.35 -6.25 -13.33
CA CYS A 40 0.47 -6.06 -12.18
C CYS A 40 0.24 -7.39 -11.43
N ALA A 41 0.39 -7.41 -10.11
CA ALA A 41 0.13 -8.60 -9.29
C ALA A 41 -1.34 -9.08 -9.35
N VAL A 42 -2.27 -8.16 -9.62
CA VAL A 42 -3.72 -8.44 -9.71
C VAL A 42 -4.11 -8.90 -11.11
N CYS A 43 -4.01 -8.02 -12.11
CA CYS A 43 -4.55 -8.28 -13.44
C CYS A 43 -3.52 -8.72 -14.48
N ARG A 44 -2.24 -8.83 -14.10
CA ARG A 44 -1.12 -9.22 -14.99
C ARG A 44 -0.88 -8.31 -16.20
N ALA A 45 -1.56 -7.17 -16.28
CA ALA A 45 -1.29 -6.14 -17.27
C ALA A 45 0.19 -5.71 -17.20
N LYS A 46 0.77 -5.43 -18.38
CA LYS A 46 2.13 -4.89 -18.48
C LYS A 46 2.16 -3.49 -17.85
N LEU A 47 3.13 -3.27 -16.97
CA LEU A 47 3.39 -1.97 -16.38
C LEU A 47 4.50 -1.26 -17.15
N SER A 48 4.64 0.05 -16.94
CA SER A 48 5.76 0.81 -17.51
C SER A 48 7.10 0.29 -17.00
N ALA A 49 8.10 0.16 -17.87
CA ALA A 49 9.43 -0.29 -17.48
C ALA A 49 10.20 0.77 -16.67
N SER A 50 9.98 2.06 -16.96
CA SER A 50 10.67 3.16 -16.28
C SER A 50 9.95 3.64 -15.02
N SER A 51 8.62 3.51 -14.98
CA SER A 51 7.80 3.93 -13.85
C SER A 51 6.64 2.94 -13.67
N PRO A 52 6.92 1.72 -13.19
CA PRO A 52 5.92 0.65 -13.13
C PRO A 52 4.76 0.97 -12.18
N MET A 53 5.02 1.80 -11.17
CA MET A 53 4.03 2.34 -10.27
C MET A 53 4.47 3.72 -9.74
N ILE A 54 3.50 4.54 -9.35
CA ILE A 54 3.71 5.89 -8.80
C ILE A 54 2.95 6.04 -7.47
N PRO A 55 3.36 6.95 -6.58
CA PRO A 55 2.62 7.21 -5.34
C PRO A 55 1.15 7.56 -5.59
N ASN A 56 0.25 6.98 -4.81
CA ASN A 56 -1.18 7.25 -4.82
C ASN A 56 -1.59 8.04 -3.58
N PHE A 57 -1.27 9.34 -3.58
CA PHE A 57 -1.52 10.23 -2.45
C PHE A 57 -3.00 10.33 -2.06
N ALA A 58 -3.93 10.16 -3.02
CA ALA A 58 -5.35 10.15 -2.73
C ALA A 58 -5.72 8.95 -1.85
N LEU A 59 -5.20 7.77 -2.17
CA LEU A 59 -5.40 6.57 -1.36
C LEU A 59 -4.71 6.69 0.00
N ASP A 60 -3.48 7.20 0.07
CA ASP A 60 -2.78 7.44 1.34
C ASP A 60 -3.55 8.41 2.25
N ASN A 61 -4.06 9.50 1.70
CA ASN A 61 -4.88 10.44 2.47
C ASN A 61 -6.14 9.76 3.00
N THR A 62 -6.79 8.92 2.18
CA THR A 62 -7.97 8.17 2.59
C THR A 62 -7.62 7.19 3.72
N VAL A 63 -6.52 6.44 3.57
CA VAL A 63 -5.99 5.51 4.60
C VAL A 63 -5.75 6.25 5.91
N ASN A 64 -5.05 7.39 5.89
CA ASN A 64 -4.80 8.18 7.09
C ASN A 64 -6.10 8.58 7.81
N ARG A 65 -7.15 9.00 7.08
CA ARG A 65 -8.47 9.30 7.66
C ARG A 65 -9.13 8.07 8.26
N HIS A 66 -8.97 6.91 7.64
CA HIS A 66 -9.49 5.67 8.17
C HIS A 66 -8.76 5.22 9.44
N LEU A 67 -7.43 5.35 9.51
CA LEU A 67 -6.68 5.07 10.73
C LEU A 67 -7.13 5.97 11.88
N GLN A 68 -7.36 7.26 11.63
CA GLN A 68 -7.94 8.17 12.62
C GLN A 68 -9.33 7.72 13.09
N ALA A 69 -10.19 7.29 12.16
CA ALA A 69 -11.52 6.78 12.50
C ALA A 69 -11.44 5.49 13.34
N LEU A 70 -10.50 4.59 13.04
CA LEU A 70 -10.27 3.37 13.83
C LEU A 70 -9.83 3.71 15.26
N ALA A 71 -8.86 4.60 15.44
CA ALA A 71 -8.42 5.05 16.75
C ALA A 71 -9.57 5.67 17.57
N ASN A 72 -10.37 6.54 16.93
CA ASN A 72 -11.51 7.22 17.56
C ASN A 72 -12.67 6.28 17.90
N SER A 73 -12.78 5.13 17.22
CA SER A 73 -13.80 4.12 17.51
C SER A 73 -13.50 3.25 18.74
N GLY A 74 -12.41 3.53 19.46
CA GLY A 74 -12.01 2.77 20.65
C GLY A 74 -11.21 1.50 20.34
N ARG A 75 -10.71 1.33 19.11
CA ARG A 75 -9.81 0.21 18.79
C ARG A 75 -8.40 0.50 19.27
N GLU A 76 -8.07 0.00 20.46
CA GLU A 76 -6.78 0.20 21.14
C GLU A 76 -5.57 -0.12 20.27
N GLU A 77 -5.65 -1.18 19.45
CA GLU A 77 -4.58 -1.57 18.49
C GLU A 77 -4.15 -0.43 17.55
N TRP A 78 -5.06 0.51 17.25
CA TRP A 78 -4.86 1.62 16.32
C TRP A 78 -4.69 2.99 17.02
N GLN A 79 -4.73 3.02 18.35
CA GLN A 79 -4.45 4.22 19.15
C GLN A 79 -2.93 4.43 19.31
N PRO A 80 -2.45 5.62 19.71
CA PRO A 80 -1.02 5.85 19.94
C PRO A 80 -0.41 4.81 20.89
N GLY A 81 0.63 4.12 20.42
CA GLY A 81 1.27 3.01 21.15
C GLY A 81 0.68 1.62 20.89
N GLY A 82 -0.46 1.53 20.20
CA GLY A 82 -1.07 0.26 19.79
C GLY A 82 -0.20 -0.53 18.81
N THR A 83 -0.31 -1.86 18.87
CA THR A 83 0.52 -2.78 18.08
C THR A 83 0.38 -2.54 16.58
N ARG A 84 -0.85 -2.44 16.06
CA ARG A 84 -1.12 -2.25 14.64
C ARG A 84 -0.64 -0.92 14.10
N ILE A 85 -0.81 0.18 14.85
CA ILE A 85 -0.31 1.48 14.39
C ILE A 85 1.22 1.53 14.35
N ASN A 86 1.90 0.86 15.28
CA ASN A 86 3.35 0.75 15.29
C ASN A 86 3.86 -0.07 14.10
N GLU A 87 3.27 -1.23 13.84
CA GLU A 87 3.56 -2.06 12.66
C GLU A 87 3.35 -1.29 11.35
N TRP A 88 2.25 -0.55 11.25
CA TRP A 88 1.94 0.27 10.08
C TRP A 88 2.96 1.40 9.88
N ASN A 89 3.39 2.06 10.95
CA ASN A 89 4.38 3.15 10.89
C ASN A 89 5.77 2.65 10.44
N ILE A 90 6.18 1.43 10.81
CA ILE A 90 7.46 0.85 10.39
C ILE A 90 7.55 0.76 8.86
N ARG A 91 6.43 0.47 8.19
CA ARG A 91 6.36 0.25 6.74
C ARG A 91 6.20 1.54 5.93
N LYS A 92 6.15 2.70 6.61
CA LYS A 92 5.82 4.01 6.03
C LYS A 92 7.04 4.74 5.44
N GLU A 93 8.25 4.32 5.78
CA GLU A 93 9.52 4.90 5.31
C GLU A 93 9.85 4.57 3.85
#